data_AF-A0A067G820-F1
#
_entry.id   AF-A0A067G820-F1
#
_cell.length_a   1.000
_cell.length_b   1.000
_cell.length_c   1.000
_cell.angle_alpha   90.00
_cell.angle_beta   90.00
_cell.angle_gamma   90.00
#
_symmetry.space_group_name_H-M   'P 1'
#
loop_
_entity.id
_entity.type
_entity.pdbx_description
1 polymer ?
#
loop_
_entity_poly.entity_id
_entity_poly.type
_entity_poly.pdbx_seq_one_letter_code
_entity_poly.pdbx_strand_id
1 'polypeptide(L)'
;AVKRAELFGIPGVTYSLTQGVVKNIIPAIASTNAIISAACALETLKIASGCSKTLSNYLTYNGVAGLHIKVTEFVKDKDCLVCGPGVLIELDTSVTLEKFINLLEEHPKLQLAKASVTYRGKNLYMQAPPVLEEMTRSNLSLPLYDLMDKVAKDILHVTGVTGQSDKKTSCLRKLRVVFRGVDGVTDMDMAGGA
;
A
#
# COMPACT_ATOMS: atom_id res chain seq x y z
N ALA A 1 -7.93 35.19 8.25
CA ALA A 1 -8.43 34.37 9.38
C ALA A 1 -9.19 35.22 10.40
N VAL A 2 -8.56 36.20 11.04
CA VAL A 2 -9.18 37.07 12.08
C VAL A 2 -10.50 37.70 11.64
N LYS A 3 -10.53 38.42 10.50
CA LYS A 3 -11.78 39.00 9.96
C LYS A 3 -12.92 38.00 9.79
N ARG A 4 -12.60 36.77 9.39
CA ARG A 4 -13.62 35.70 9.25
C ARG A 4 -14.09 35.23 10.61
N ALA A 5 -13.21 35.12 11.59
CA ALA A 5 -13.55 34.68 12.94
C ALA A 5 -14.48 35.68 13.65
N GLU A 6 -14.24 36.99 13.48
CA GLU A 6 -15.06 38.07 14.02
C GLU A 6 -16.50 38.03 13.48
N LEU A 7 -16.67 37.77 12.17
CA LEU A 7 -17.99 37.67 11.54
C LEU A 7 -18.87 36.56 12.13
N PHE A 8 -18.27 35.51 12.66
CA PHE A 8 -18.98 34.37 13.27
C PHE A 8 -18.85 34.32 14.79
N GLY A 9 -18.28 35.36 15.42
CA GLY A 9 -18.08 35.41 16.87
C GLY A 9 -17.16 34.31 17.42
N ILE A 10 -16.17 33.86 16.66
CA ILE A 10 -15.24 32.77 17.05
C ILE A 10 -13.97 33.37 17.65
N PRO A 11 -13.70 33.20 18.96
CA PRO A 11 -12.47 33.68 19.60
C PRO A 11 -11.27 32.73 19.36
N GLY A 12 -10.06 33.16 19.74
CA GLY A 12 -8.89 32.29 19.83
C GLY A 12 -8.00 32.18 18.57
N VAL A 13 -8.27 32.98 17.54
CA VAL A 13 -7.43 33.00 16.32
C VAL A 13 -6.13 33.77 16.58
N THR A 14 -5.02 33.03 16.75
CA THR A 14 -3.68 33.57 16.93
C THR A 14 -2.76 33.25 15.75
N TYR A 15 -1.64 33.96 15.63
CA TYR A 15 -0.61 33.66 14.63
C TYR A 15 -0.05 32.23 14.81
N SER A 16 0.24 31.83 16.05
CA SER A 16 0.71 30.47 16.37
C SER A 16 -0.29 29.39 15.95
N LEU A 17 -1.59 29.58 16.23
CA LEU A 17 -2.63 28.65 15.81
C LEU A 17 -2.72 28.57 14.28
N THR A 18 -2.65 29.72 13.61
CA THR A 18 -2.67 29.79 12.13
C THR A 18 -1.47 29.05 11.54
N GLN A 19 -0.27 29.21 12.09
CA GLN A 19 0.91 28.45 11.67
C GLN A 19 0.75 26.95 11.90
N GLY A 20 0.22 26.55 13.07
CA GLY A 20 -0.07 25.16 13.42
C GLY A 20 -0.99 24.50 12.39
N VAL A 21 -2.09 25.18 12.04
CA VAL A 21 -3.07 24.70 11.06
C VAL A 21 -2.49 24.66 9.64
N VAL A 22 -1.85 25.74 9.18
CA VAL A 22 -1.35 25.83 7.80
C VAL A 22 -0.22 24.83 7.54
N LYS A 23 0.70 24.67 8.49
CA LYS A 23 1.86 23.78 8.33
C LYS A 23 1.62 22.36 8.86
N ASN A 24 0.45 22.07 9.43
CA ASN A 24 0.18 20.81 10.16
C ASN A 24 1.30 20.50 11.18
N ILE A 25 1.65 21.48 12.01
CA ILE A 25 2.78 21.36 12.95
C ILE A 25 2.48 20.29 14.00
N ILE A 26 3.36 19.31 14.12
CA ILE A 26 3.35 18.33 15.22
C ILE A 26 4.33 18.85 16.30
N PRO A 27 3.86 19.14 17.53
CA PRO A 27 4.75 19.54 18.62
C PRO A 27 5.81 18.48 18.89
N ALA A 28 7.06 18.90 19.05
CA ALA A 28 8.20 18.01 19.25
C ALA A 28 9.10 18.49 20.39
N ILE A 29 9.60 17.56 21.20
CA ILE A 29 10.51 17.81 22.32
C ILE A 29 11.67 16.81 22.22
N ALA A 30 12.88 17.27 22.52
CA ALA A 30 14.10 16.48 22.39
C ALA A 30 14.08 15.17 23.20
N SER A 31 13.48 15.17 24.38
CA SER A 31 13.40 13.99 25.26
C SER A 31 12.61 12.84 24.63
N THR A 32 11.44 13.11 24.03
CA THR A 32 10.65 12.08 23.34
C THR A 32 11.41 11.47 22.19
N ASN A 33 12.09 12.28 21.39
CA ASN A 33 12.92 11.79 20.28
C ASN A 33 14.09 10.94 20.80
N ALA A 34 14.77 11.37 21.86
CA ALA A 34 15.87 10.63 22.46
C ALA A 34 15.44 9.24 22.96
N ILE A 35 14.27 9.14 23.62
CA ILE A 35 13.74 7.87 24.14
C ILE A 35 13.41 6.91 22.98
N ILE A 36 12.74 7.39 21.93
CA ILE A 36 12.40 6.55 20.77
C ILE A 36 13.65 6.14 20.00
N SER A 37 14.59 7.06 19.78
CA SER A 37 15.86 6.75 19.12
C SER A 37 16.68 5.72 19.89
N ALA A 38 16.73 5.82 21.22
CA ALA A 38 17.41 4.83 22.06
C ALA A 38 16.78 3.43 21.91
N ALA A 39 15.44 3.34 21.90
CA ALA A 39 14.74 2.07 21.68
C ALA A 39 15.05 1.49 20.28
N CYS A 40 15.01 2.32 19.22
CA CYS A 40 15.35 1.86 17.86
C CYS A 40 16.80 1.40 17.73
N ALA A 41 17.76 2.13 18.31
CA ALA A 41 19.18 1.78 18.29
C ALA A 41 19.43 0.46 19.04
N LEU A 42 18.78 0.27 20.19
CA LEU A 42 18.86 -0.96 20.96
C LEU A 42 18.31 -2.16 20.17
N GLU A 43 17.15 -2.03 19.52
CA GLU A 43 16.61 -3.11 18.68
C GLU A 43 17.49 -3.40 17.46
N THR A 44 18.10 -2.37 16.87
CA THR A 44 19.07 -2.54 15.78
C THR A 44 20.28 -3.36 16.24
N LEU A 45 20.83 -3.05 17.42
CA LEU A 45 21.94 -3.80 18.01
C LEU A 45 21.54 -5.26 18.27
N LYS A 46 20.36 -5.51 18.84
CA LYS A 46 19.85 -6.87 19.09
C LYS A 46 19.71 -7.67 17.80
N ILE A 47 19.13 -7.07 16.75
CA ILE A 47 18.97 -7.71 15.43
C ILE A 47 20.32 -8.02 14.80
N ALA A 48 21.26 -7.07 14.82
CA ALA A 48 22.55 -7.21 14.16
C ALA A 48 23.49 -8.22 14.85
N SER A 49 23.46 -8.28 16.18
CA SER A 49 24.38 -9.11 16.97
C SER A 49 23.77 -10.42 17.48
N GLY A 50 22.45 -10.54 17.52
CA GLY A 50 21.77 -11.66 18.15
C GLY A 50 21.98 -11.74 19.67
N CYS A 51 22.45 -10.66 20.33
CA CYS A 51 22.83 -10.68 21.74
C CYS A 51 21.65 -10.84 22.72
N SER A 52 20.42 -10.61 22.26
CA SER A 52 19.20 -10.74 23.08
C SER A 52 17.97 -10.93 22.21
N LYS A 53 16.83 -11.24 22.84
CA LYS A 53 15.53 -11.32 22.18
C LYS A 53 15.09 -9.92 21.73
N THR A 54 14.61 -9.82 20.50
CA THR A 54 14.06 -8.59 19.92
C THR A 54 12.68 -8.29 20.50
N LEU A 55 12.31 -7.01 20.45
CA LEU A 55 10.94 -6.56 20.68
C LEU A 55 9.98 -7.27 19.69
N SER A 56 8.74 -7.56 20.13
CA SER A 56 7.73 -8.25 19.31
C SER A 56 7.40 -7.48 18.02
N ASN A 57 6.72 -6.33 18.10
CA ASN A 57 6.54 -5.47 16.92
C ASN A 57 6.18 -4.00 17.21
N TYR A 58 5.59 -3.66 18.37
CA TYR A 58 5.19 -2.29 18.63
C TYR A 58 5.43 -1.85 20.08
N LEU A 59 6.04 -0.68 20.22
CA LEU A 59 6.31 -0.04 21.51
C LEU A 59 5.61 1.32 21.52
N THR A 60 4.76 1.52 22.53
CA THR A 60 4.11 2.80 22.79
C THR A 60 4.75 3.45 24.01
N TYR A 61 5.19 4.70 23.85
CA TYR A 61 5.65 5.57 24.94
C TYR A 61 4.65 6.71 25.17
N ASN A 62 4.28 6.96 26.41
CA ASN A 62 3.49 8.11 26.83
C ASN A 62 4.10 8.72 28.10
N GLY A 63 4.41 10.02 28.02
CA GLY A 63 5.02 10.80 29.11
C GLY A 63 4.15 11.93 29.65
N VAL A 64 2.83 11.94 29.38
CA VAL A 64 1.92 13.02 29.83
C VAL A 64 1.72 13.01 31.35
N ALA A 65 1.53 11.83 31.94
CA ALA A 65 1.37 11.64 33.38
C ALA A 65 2.25 10.47 33.84
N GLY A 66 3.44 10.78 34.35
CA GLY A 66 4.46 9.78 34.68
C GLY A 66 5.09 9.16 33.43
N LEU A 67 5.61 7.94 33.58
CA LEU A 67 6.25 7.18 32.51
C LEU A 67 5.43 5.93 32.20
N HIS A 68 4.84 5.87 31.01
CA HIS A 68 4.14 4.69 30.53
C HIS A 68 4.78 4.16 29.24
N ILE A 69 5.34 2.96 29.32
CA ILE A 69 5.88 2.22 28.18
C ILE A 69 5.16 0.89 28.10
N LYS A 70 4.57 0.59 26.94
CA LYS A 70 3.86 -0.67 26.71
C LYS A 70 4.32 -1.28 25.38
N VAL A 71 4.75 -2.53 25.45
CA VAL A 71 4.97 -3.37 24.28
C VAL A 71 3.67 -4.11 23.98
N THR A 72 3.18 -3.99 22.76
CA THR A 72 1.97 -4.67 22.30
C THR A 72 2.30 -5.42 21.02
N GLU A 73 1.74 -6.62 20.88
CA GLU A 73 1.89 -7.41 19.66
C GLU A 73 0.69 -7.17 18.75
N PHE A 74 0.92 -6.52 17.62
CA PHE A 74 -0.05 -6.43 16.54
C PHE A 74 -0.02 -7.65 15.63
N VAL A 75 -1.19 -8.17 15.30
CA VAL A 75 -1.32 -9.31 14.38
C VAL A 75 -1.13 -8.81 12.94
N LYS A 76 -0.40 -9.59 12.14
CA LYS A 76 -0.26 -9.32 10.71
C LYS A 76 -1.62 -9.49 10.02
N ASP A 77 -2.08 -8.44 9.34
CA ASP A 77 -3.24 -8.51 8.46
C ASP A 77 -2.92 -9.41 7.26
N LYS A 78 -3.69 -10.49 7.11
CA LYS A 78 -3.54 -11.47 6.04
C LYS A 78 -3.97 -10.90 4.69
N ASP A 79 -4.87 -9.92 4.68
CA ASP A 79 -5.41 -9.29 3.49
C ASP A 79 -4.68 -7.98 3.14
N CYS A 80 -3.54 -7.71 3.80
CA CYS A 80 -2.76 -6.51 3.55
C CYS A 80 -2.31 -6.41 2.09
N LEU A 81 -2.67 -5.31 1.43
CA LEU A 81 -2.34 -5.02 0.03
C LEU A 81 -0.84 -4.78 -0.24
N VAL A 82 0.01 -4.76 0.79
CA VAL A 82 1.46 -4.50 0.70
C VAL A 82 2.27 -5.75 1.08
N CYS A 83 2.05 -6.28 2.29
CA CYS A 83 2.83 -7.41 2.83
C CYS A 83 2.07 -8.76 2.84
N GLY A 84 0.82 -8.77 2.34
CA GLY A 84 0.02 -9.97 2.14
C GLY A 84 0.37 -10.71 0.84
N PRO A 85 -0.30 -11.84 0.57
CA PRO A 85 -0.06 -12.68 -0.61
C PRO A 85 -0.50 -12.04 -1.94
N GLY A 86 -1.22 -10.91 -1.88
CA GLY A 86 -1.74 -10.20 -3.05
C GLY A 86 -3.22 -10.50 -3.33
N VAL A 87 -3.89 -9.56 -3.97
CA VAL A 87 -5.32 -9.65 -4.32
C VAL A 87 -5.48 -10.67 -5.45
N LEU A 88 -6.35 -11.66 -5.24
CA LEU A 88 -6.71 -12.63 -6.28
C LEU A 88 -7.67 -11.98 -7.28
N ILE A 89 -7.34 -12.06 -8.56
CA ILE A 89 -8.21 -11.63 -9.66
C ILE A 89 -8.33 -12.80 -10.63
N GLU A 90 -9.56 -13.23 -10.87
CA GLU A 90 -9.87 -14.24 -11.88
C GLU A 90 -10.28 -13.56 -13.18
N LEU A 91 -9.68 -13.97 -14.28
CA LEU A 91 -9.91 -13.40 -15.61
C LEU A 91 -10.13 -14.51 -16.64
N ASP A 92 -10.80 -14.19 -17.74
CA ASP A 92 -10.85 -15.09 -18.89
C ASP A 92 -9.60 -14.91 -19.77
N THR A 93 -9.23 -15.93 -20.53
CA THR A 93 -8.07 -15.90 -21.44
C THR A 93 -8.19 -14.86 -22.55
N SER A 94 -9.40 -14.40 -22.86
CA SER A 94 -9.70 -13.40 -23.88
C SER A 94 -9.64 -11.95 -23.39
N VAL A 95 -9.39 -11.72 -22.10
CA VAL A 95 -9.35 -10.37 -21.52
C VAL A 95 -8.10 -9.62 -22.02
N THR A 96 -8.32 -8.48 -22.68
CA THR A 96 -7.25 -7.58 -23.12
C THR A 96 -6.64 -6.80 -21.97
N LEU A 97 -5.39 -6.38 -22.13
CA LEU A 97 -4.70 -5.57 -21.13
C LEU A 97 -5.45 -4.26 -20.81
N GLU A 98 -6.07 -3.63 -21.82
CA GLU A 98 -6.92 -2.45 -21.63
C GLU A 98 -8.12 -2.71 -20.72
N LYS A 99 -8.86 -3.81 -20.96
CA LYS A 99 -9.99 -4.19 -20.11
C LYS A 99 -9.53 -4.51 -18.68
N PHE A 100 -8.38 -5.16 -18.54
CA PHE A 100 -7.80 -5.43 -17.23
C PHE A 100 -7.47 -4.14 -16.47
N ILE A 101 -6.90 -3.12 -17.13
CA ILE A 101 -6.62 -1.82 -16.50
C ILE A 101 -7.91 -1.15 -16.03
N ASN A 102 -8.97 -1.16 -16.85
CA ASN A 102 -10.27 -0.61 -16.46
C ASN A 102 -10.87 -1.34 -15.25
N LEU A 103 -10.74 -2.67 -15.19
CA LEU A 103 -11.18 -3.46 -14.03
C LEU A 103 -10.42 -3.07 -12.75
N LEU A 104 -9.13 -2.72 -12.84
CA LEU A 104 -8.33 -2.29 -11.69
C LEU A 104 -8.72 -0.89 -11.18
N GLU A 105 -9.19 -0.01 -12.07
CA GLU A 105 -9.74 1.30 -11.72
C GLU A 105 -11.07 1.16 -10.97
N GLU A 106 -11.94 0.25 -11.41
CA GLU A 106 -13.26 0.03 -10.81
C GLU A 106 -13.21 -0.86 -9.55
N HIS A 107 -12.15 -1.62 -9.34
CA HIS A 107 -12.10 -2.60 -8.26
C HIS A 107 -12.14 -1.94 -6.86
N PRO A 108 -13.09 -2.32 -5.99
CA PRO A 108 -13.40 -1.59 -4.74
C PRO A 108 -12.24 -1.56 -3.74
N LYS A 109 -11.35 -2.57 -3.76
CA LYS A 109 -10.16 -2.61 -2.88
C LYS A 109 -8.92 -1.91 -3.44
N LEU A 110 -8.87 -1.69 -4.76
CA LEU A 110 -7.64 -1.25 -5.44
C LEU A 110 -7.74 0.21 -5.88
N GLN A 111 -8.87 0.61 -6.49
CA GLN A 111 -9.16 1.99 -6.94
C GLN A 111 -7.91 2.71 -7.51
N LEU A 112 -7.18 2.00 -8.38
CA LEU A 112 -5.90 2.43 -8.90
C LEU A 112 -6.10 3.27 -10.15
N ALA A 113 -6.05 4.61 -10.04
CA ALA A 113 -6.06 5.46 -11.24
C ALA A 113 -4.69 5.42 -11.94
N LYS A 114 -4.68 5.46 -13.28
CA LYS A 114 -3.45 5.49 -14.10
C LYS A 114 -2.52 4.31 -13.80
N ALA A 115 -3.07 3.11 -13.82
CA ALA A 115 -2.34 1.89 -13.53
C ALA A 115 -1.26 1.59 -14.59
N SER A 116 -0.09 1.15 -14.15
CA SER A 116 1.02 0.61 -14.93
C SER A 116 1.25 -0.83 -14.49
N VAL A 117 1.39 -1.75 -15.44
CA VAL A 117 1.42 -3.20 -15.19
C VAL A 117 2.78 -3.76 -15.59
N THR A 118 3.39 -4.50 -14.67
CA THR A 118 4.70 -5.15 -14.85
C THR A 118 4.62 -6.63 -14.48
N TYR A 119 5.29 -7.46 -15.27
CA TYR A 119 5.30 -8.92 -15.14
C TYR A 119 6.74 -9.43 -15.20
N ARG A 120 7.23 -10.08 -14.14
CA ARG A 120 8.60 -10.64 -14.05
C ARG A 120 9.71 -9.68 -14.51
N GLY A 121 9.55 -8.38 -14.24
CA GLY A 121 10.49 -7.33 -14.67
C GLY A 121 10.30 -6.82 -16.10
N LYS A 122 9.40 -7.41 -16.90
CA LYS A 122 8.95 -6.88 -18.19
C LYS A 122 7.80 -5.89 -17.97
N ASN A 123 7.86 -4.75 -18.64
CA ASN A 123 6.80 -3.74 -18.59
C ASN A 123 5.73 -4.10 -19.63
N LEU A 124 4.56 -4.53 -19.17
CA LEU A 124 3.44 -4.85 -20.07
C LEU A 124 2.79 -3.56 -20.58
N TYR A 125 2.57 -2.61 -19.66
CA TYR A 125 2.09 -1.27 -19.96
C TYR A 125 2.59 -0.27 -18.92
N MET A 126 3.07 0.89 -19.36
CA MET A 126 3.47 1.98 -18.49
C MET A 126 2.87 3.30 -18.95
N GLN A 127 2.18 3.99 -18.03
CA GLN A 127 1.54 5.28 -18.33
C GLN A 127 2.56 6.43 -18.44
N ALA A 128 3.70 6.31 -17.75
CA ALA A 128 4.75 7.32 -17.73
C ALA A 128 6.12 6.67 -17.49
N PRO A 129 7.22 7.18 -18.07
CA PRO A 129 7.33 8.33 -18.98
C PRO A 129 6.77 8.08 -20.41
N PRO A 130 6.49 9.13 -21.22
CA PRO A 130 5.82 9.02 -22.54
C PRO A 130 6.49 8.06 -23.52
N VAL A 131 7.82 7.97 -23.49
CA VAL A 131 8.59 7.05 -24.34
C VAL A 131 8.20 5.59 -24.07
N LEU A 132 7.99 5.22 -22.80
CA LEU A 132 7.56 3.87 -22.44
C LEU A 132 6.08 3.64 -22.73
N GLU A 133 5.25 4.68 -22.67
CA GLU A 133 3.84 4.59 -23.06
C GLU A 133 3.74 4.26 -24.55
N GLU A 134 4.40 5.02 -25.42
CA GLU A 134 4.38 4.79 -26.87
C GLU A 134 4.86 3.37 -27.24
N MET A 135 5.93 2.89 -26.59
CA MET A 135 6.45 1.54 -26.83
C MET A 135 5.52 0.42 -26.33
N THR A 136 4.83 0.64 -25.21
CA THR A 136 3.97 -0.39 -24.60
C THR A 136 2.50 -0.28 -24.99
N ARG A 137 2.10 0.79 -25.69
CA ARG A 137 0.72 1.03 -26.16
C ARG A 137 0.23 -0.06 -27.11
N SER A 138 1.12 -0.62 -27.92
CA SER A 138 0.81 -1.73 -28.82
C SER A 138 0.32 -2.98 -28.08
N ASN A 139 0.69 -3.16 -26.79
CA ASN A 139 0.29 -4.30 -25.98
C ASN A 139 -1.14 -4.16 -25.41
N LEU A 140 -1.76 -2.99 -25.46
CA LEU A 140 -3.08 -2.75 -24.86
C LEU A 140 -4.20 -3.59 -25.48
N SER A 141 -4.11 -3.83 -26.79
CA SER A 141 -5.07 -4.63 -27.56
C SER A 141 -4.83 -6.14 -27.46
N LEU A 142 -3.68 -6.57 -26.94
CA LEU A 142 -3.33 -7.97 -26.80
C LEU A 142 -3.98 -8.58 -25.54
N PRO A 143 -4.35 -9.87 -25.56
CA PRO A 143 -4.85 -10.56 -24.39
C PRO A 143 -3.75 -10.69 -23.34
N LEU A 144 -4.10 -10.45 -22.08
CA LEU A 144 -3.16 -10.54 -20.95
C LEU A 144 -2.52 -11.93 -20.86
N TYR A 145 -3.28 -12.97 -21.22
CA TYR A 145 -2.81 -14.35 -21.24
C TYR A 145 -1.60 -14.57 -22.18
N ASP A 146 -1.60 -13.96 -23.36
CA ASP A 146 -0.48 -14.07 -24.31
C ASP A 146 0.73 -13.27 -23.82
N LEU A 147 0.50 -12.12 -23.16
CA LEU A 147 1.55 -11.30 -22.57
C LEU A 147 2.21 -11.94 -21.33
N MET A 148 1.51 -12.85 -20.67
CA MET A 148 2.00 -13.62 -19.52
C MET A 148 2.58 -14.98 -19.92
N ASP A 149 3.08 -15.11 -21.15
CA ASP A 149 3.68 -16.34 -21.68
C ASP A 149 2.73 -17.57 -21.58
N LYS A 150 1.41 -17.34 -21.62
CA LYS A 150 0.34 -18.37 -21.54
C LYS A 150 0.36 -19.20 -20.26
N VAL A 151 0.71 -18.58 -19.14
CA VAL A 151 0.70 -19.23 -17.82
C VAL A 151 -0.69 -19.11 -17.18
N ALA A 152 -1.21 -20.22 -16.65
CA ALA A 152 -2.54 -20.28 -16.02
C ALA A 152 -2.68 -19.42 -14.75
N LYS A 153 -1.60 -19.30 -13.96
CA LYS A 153 -1.56 -18.51 -12.72
C LYS A 153 -0.19 -17.87 -12.50
N ASP A 154 -0.16 -16.58 -12.22
CA ASP A 154 1.07 -15.91 -11.79
C ASP A 154 0.80 -14.59 -11.05
N ILE A 155 1.87 -13.96 -10.56
CA ILE A 155 1.84 -12.68 -9.85
C ILE A 155 2.16 -11.54 -10.81
N LEU A 156 1.30 -10.53 -10.81
CA LEU A 156 1.48 -9.27 -11.49
C LEU A 156 1.74 -8.15 -10.48
N HIS A 157 2.60 -7.21 -10.89
CA HIS A 157 2.93 -6.03 -10.14
C HIS A 157 2.30 -4.82 -10.81
N VAL A 158 1.35 -4.19 -10.12
CA VAL A 158 0.64 -3.02 -10.63
C VAL A 158 1.02 -1.80 -9.81
N THR A 159 1.47 -0.76 -10.49
CA THR A 159 1.74 0.54 -9.88
C THR A 159 0.66 1.51 -10.32
N GLY A 160 0.05 2.22 -9.38
CA GLY A 160 -0.97 3.21 -9.73
C GLY A 160 -1.05 4.30 -8.69
N VAL A 161 -1.88 5.29 -8.96
CA VAL A 161 -2.15 6.40 -8.04
C VAL A 161 -3.47 6.11 -7.35
N THR A 162 -3.45 5.98 -6.03
CA THR A 162 -4.67 5.93 -5.22
C THR A 162 -4.97 7.31 -4.68
N GLY A 163 -6.22 7.75 -4.81
CA GLY A 163 -6.71 8.99 -4.21
C GLY A 163 -7.75 8.69 -3.15
N GLN A 164 -7.35 8.64 -1.89
CA GLN A 164 -8.26 8.91 -0.78
C GLN A 164 -7.88 10.26 -0.19
N SER A 165 -8.80 11.24 -0.28
CA SER A 165 -8.69 12.60 0.29
C SER A 165 -7.46 13.42 -0.14
N ASP A 166 -7.57 14.24 -1.19
CA ASP A 166 -6.63 15.29 -1.67
C ASP A 166 -5.13 14.96 -1.82
N LYS A 167 -4.67 13.78 -1.39
CA LYS A 167 -3.28 13.32 -1.44
C LYS A 167 -3.18 12.14 -2.41
N LYS A 168 -2.66 12.43 -3.59
CA LYS A 168 -2.31 11.41 -4.59
C LYS A 168 -1.06 10.68 -4.13
N THR A 169 -1.19 9.39 -3.79
CA THR A 169 -0.04 8.56 -3.39
C THR A 169 0.17 7.47 -4.44
N SER A 170 1.39 7.35 -4.93
CA SER A 170 1.79 6.22 -5.77
C SER A 170 1.88 4.97 -4.90
N CYS A 171 1.23 3.89 -5.31
CA CYS A 171 1.32 2.61 -4.61
C CYS A 171 1.62 1.47 -5.59
N LEU A 172 2.42 0.51 -5.11
CA LEU A 172 2.69 -0.76 -5.77
C LEU A 172 1.82 -1.84 -5.12
N ARG A 173 1.09 -2.60 -5.94
CA ARG A 173 0.20 -3.68 -5.53
C ARG A 173 0.64 -4.99 -6.16
N LYS A 174 0.62 -6.05 -5.36
CA LYS A 174 0.78 -7.43 -5.83
C LYS A 174 -0.60 -8.01 -6.13
N LEU A 175 -0.78 -8.48 -7.35
CA LEU A 175 -2.00 -9.14 -7.81
C LEU A 175 -1.66 -10.59 -8.17
N ARG A 176 -2.49 -11.53 -7.72
CA ARG A 176 -2.43 -12.92 -8.15
C ARG A 176 -3.49 -13.07 -9.22
N VAL A 177 -3.08 -13.29 -10.46
CA VAL A 177 -4.01 -13.47 -11.57
C VAL A 177 -4.13 -14.95 -11.91
N VAL A 178 -5.36 -15.42 -12.04
CA VAL A 178 -5.70 -16.78 -12.42
C VAL A 178 -6.63 -16.72 -13.63
N PHE A 179 -6.26 -17.42 -14.70
CA PHE A 179 -7.07 -17.49 -15.92
C PHE A 179 -8.02 -18.68 -15.86
N ARG A 180 -9.33 -18.42 -16.04
CA ARG A 180 -10.36 -19.46 -16.10
C ARG A 180 -10.21 -20.28 -17.38
N GLY A 181 -10.28 -21.61 -17.25
CA GLY A 181 -10.35 -22.54 -18.38
C GLY A 181 -9.02 -23.15 -18.85
N VAL A 182 -7.90 -22.92 -18.14
CA VAL A 182 -6.61 -23.56 -18.47
C VAL A 182 -6.30 -24.76 -17.57
N ASP A 183 -6.89 -24.80 -16.36
CA ASP A 183 -6.79 -25.94 -15.46
C ASP A 183 -8.12 -26.71 -15.44
N GLY A 184 -8.14 -27.85 -16.14
CA GLY A 184 -9.08 -28.95 -15.87
C GLY A 184 -8.72 -29.69 -14.58
N VAL A 185 -8.53 -28.95 -13.48
CA VAL A 185 -8.40 -29.52 -12.15
C VAL A 185 -9.66 -29.13 -11.39
N THR A 186 -10.59 -30.06 -11.39
CA THR A 186 -11.65 -30.16 -10.40
C THR A 186 -11.07 -29.93 -9.01
N ASP A 187 -11.57 -28.91 -8.30
CA ASP A 187 -11.52 -28.88 -6.83
C ASP A 187 -12.31 -30.09 -6.31
N MET A 188 -11.63 -31.24 -6.23
CA MET A 188 -12.03 -32.42 -5.48
C MET A 188 -10.87 -32.74 -4.55
N ASP A 189 -10.97 -32.21 -3.32
CA ASP A 189 -10.60 -32.85 -2.05
C ASP A 189 -10.85 -31.82 -0.94
N MET A 190 -12.07 -31.78 -0.40
CA MET A 190 -12.56 -32.58 0.73
C MET A 190 -12.34 -31.89 2.08
N ALA A 191 -13.47 -31.59 2.69
CA ALA A 191 -13.60 -31.37 4.12
C ALA A 191 -13.07 -32.57 4.92
N GLY A 192 -12.52 -32.30 6.11
CA GLY A 192 -12.42 -33.30 7.18
C GLY A 192 -11.01 -33.46 7.75
N GLY A 193 -10.82 -32.95 8.96
CA GLY A 193 -9.64 -33.25 9.78
C GLY A 193 -9.67 -32.48 11.10
N ALA A 194 -10.40 -33.07 12.07
CA ALA A 194 -10.47 -32.84 13.52
C ALA A 194 -9.71 -31.64 14.14
#